data_AF-A0A9D8L8R2-F1
#
_entry.id   AF-A0A9D8L8R2-F1
#
_cell.length_a   1.000
_cell.length_b   1.000
_cell.length_c   1.000
_cell.angle_alpha   90.00
_cell.angle_beta   90.00
_cell.angle_gamma   90.00
#
_symmetry.space_group_name_H-M   'P 1'
#
loop_
_entity.id
_entity.type
_entity.pdbx_description
1 polymer ?
#
loop_
_entity_poly.entity_id
_entity_poly.type
_entity_poly.pdbx_seq_one_letter_code
_entity_poly.pdbx_strand_id
1 'polypeptide(L)'
;MSSTWPKHDMSFLGGRRQRRLRRTEWMRNMVRETVLTPHDLILPIFVEAGSNTRSQIKTMPGVERVSVDLAVEVARAAAAEGIPALAIFPNTEDERRNENGTEAFNPDNLTARTLRAIKDKVPEIGLITDVALDEYSSDGQDGLVRDGEILNDETVDVMVKAALMQARAGADIIAPSDMMDGRVAAIRAALDDEGFGEVAIMSYSAKFASAFYGPFREAVGSGSRLKGDKRTYQLDYANTDEAMREVEQDIAEGADMVMVKPGMPYLDIVRRVRDEFDVPVSRWTEVPQVELETAPHVQVLADAPETGAGLVYDEARHMLHMFNHLEYDTETLARVRSEADPGLNPDYGSLS
;
A
#
# COMPACT_ATOMS: atom_id res chain seq x y z
N MET A 1 29.92 -31.94 -23.13
CA MET A 1 28.71 -31.98 -23.98
C MET A 1 28.40 -33.43 -24.24
N SER A 2 27.18 -33.89 -23.95
CA SER A 2 26.78 -35.27 -24.24
C SER A 2 26.88 -35.50 -25.76
N SER A 3 27.68 -36.49 -26.17
CA SER A 3 27.92 -36.85 -27.58
C SER A 3 26.75 -37.61 -28.21
N THR A 4 25.65 -37.83 -27.48
CA THR A 4 24.55 -38.71 -27.90
C THR A 4 23.31 -37.98 -28.43
N TRP A 5 23.29 -36.64 -28.43
CA TRP A 5 22.13 -35.87 -28.91
C TRP A 5 22.37 -35.24 -30.29
N PRO A 6 21.52 -35.50 -31.30
CA PRO A 6 21.63 -34.84 -32.60
C PRO A 6 21.41 -33.33 -32.44
N LYS A 7 22.30 -32.53 -33.02
CA LYS A 7 22.11 -31.08 -33.11
C LYS A 7 21.08 -30.78 -34.20
N HIS A 8 19.98 -30.14 -33.84
CA HIS A 8 18.99 -29.64 -34.79
C HIS A 8 19.52 -28.39 -35.52
N ASP A 9 19.18 -28.23 -36.80
CA ASP A 9 19.36 -26.96 -37.50
C ASP A 9 18.41 -25.91 -36.90
N MET A 10 18.99 -24.78 -36.49
CA MET A 10 18.30 -23.67 -35.83
C MET A 10 18.39 -22.38 -36.68
N SER A 11 18.69 -22.51 -37.98
CA SER A 11 18.78 -21.40 -38.94
C SER A 11 17.54 -20.51 -38.97
N PHE A 12 16.35 -21.09 -38.75
CA PHE A 12 15.07 -20.37 -38.66
C PHE A 12 15.01 -19.31 -37.56
N LEU A 13 15.90 -19.35 -36.57
CA LEU A 13 16.01 -18.30 -35.54
C LEU A 13 16.70 -17.03 -36.05
N GLY A 14 17.31 -17.05 -37.24
CA GLY A 14 18.03 -15.89 -37.80
C GLY A 14 19.18 -15.40 -36.90
N GLY A 15 19.85 -16.32 -36.19
CA GLY A 15 20.93 -15.99 -35.26
C GLY A 15 20.50 -15.48 -33.88
N ARG A 16 19.21 -15.21 -33.64
CA ARG A 16 18.68 -14.77 -32.34
C ARG A 16 18.64 -15.93 -31.35
N ARG A 17 19.31 -15.76 -30.20
CA ARG A 17 19.30 -16.75 -29.10
C ARG A 17 19.18 -16.02 -27.77
N GLN A 18 17.95 -15.79 -27.32
CA GLN A 18 17.67 -15.04 -26.09
C GLN A 18 18.28 -15.66 -24.83
N ARG A 19 18.50 -16.98 -24.82
CA ARG A 19 19.19 -17.68 -23.73
C ARG A 19 20.64 -17.24 -23.53
N ARG A 20 21.29 -16.54 -24.48
CA ARG A 20 22.67 -16.05 -24.33
C ARG A 20 22.80 -15.12 -23.14
N LEU A 21 21.89 -14.14 -23.02
CA LEU A 21 21.88 -13.17 -21.91
C LEU A 21 21.52 -13.80 -20.55
N ARG A 22 20.97 -15.02 -20.56
CA ARG A 22 20.56 -15.76 -19.36
C ARG A 22 21.58 -16.80 -18.89
N ARG A 23 22.73 -16.88 -19.59
CA ARG A 23 23.68 -18.00 -19.44
C ARG A 23 24.49 -17.93 -18.15
N THR A 24 24.82 -16.74 -17.69
CA THR A 24 25.62 -16.52 -16.48
C THR A 24 24.96 -15.46 -15.61
N GLU A 25 25.25 -15.49 -14.31
CA GLU A 25 24.67 -14.53 -13.37
C GLU A 25 25.11 -13.10 -13.67
N TRP A 26 26.38 -12.87 -14.02
CA TRP A 26 26.84 -11.53 -14.39
C TRP A 26 26.12 -10.96 -15.63
N MET A 27 25.74 -11.81 -16.60
CA MET A 27 24.96 -11.34 -17.76
C MET A 27 23.53 -10.99 -17.34
N ARG A 28 22.93 -11.80 -16.47
CA ARG A 28 21.59 -11.53 -15.92
C ARG A 28 21.58 -10.22 -15.12
N ASN A 29 22.59 -10.01 -14.27
CA ASN A 29 22.77 -8.77 -13.52
C ASN A 29 22.95 -7.56 -14.45
N MET A 30 23.76 -7.68 -15.50
CA MET A 30 24.03 -6.60 -16.45
C MET A 30 22.79 -6.16 -17.25
N VAL A 31 21.87 -7.08 -17.56
CA VAL A 31 20.68 -6.78 -18.38
C VAL A 31 19.38 -6.74 -17.59
N ARG A 32 19.45 -6.76 -16.25
CA ARG A 32 18.28 -6.69 -15.38
C ARG A 32 17.60 -5.32 -15.57
N GLU A 33 16.30 -5.34 -15.83
CA GLU A 33 15.52 -4.12 -16.14
C GLU A 33 15.00 -3.40 -14.89
N THR A 34 14.89 -4.11 -13.75
CA THR A 34 14.35 -3.55 -12.51
C THR A 34 15.06 -4.14 -11.31
N VAL A 35 15.40 -3.29 -10.35
CA VAL A 35 15.95 -3.67 -9.04
C VAL A 35 15.09 -2.99 -7.99
N LEU A 36 14.64 -3.76 -7.00
CA LEU A 36 13.93 -3.24 -5.84
C LEU A 36 14.96 -2.89 -4.75
N THR A 37 14.72 -1.79 -4.06
CA THR A 37 15.52 -1.29 -2.95
C THR A 37 14.59 -0.94 -1.77
N PRO A 38 15.13 -0.78 -0.55
CA PRO A 38 14.33 -0.29 0.57
C PRO A 38 13.63 1.05 0.32
N HIS A 39 14.15 1.89 -0.58
CA HIS A 39 13.56 3.18 -0.95
C HIS A 39 12.28 3.07 -1.77
N ASP A 40 11.99 1.89 -2.33
CA ASP A 40 10.75 1.61 -3.05
C ASP A 40 9.62 1.16 -2.10
N LEU A 41 9.90 1.06 -0.79
CA LEU A 41 9.02 0.47 0.20
C LEU A 41 8.35 1.55 1.08
N ILE A 42 7.06 1.35 1.36
CA ILE A 42 6.30 2.06 2.39
C ILE A 42 5.87 0.99 3.39
N LEU A 43 6.10 1.20 4.69
CA LEU A 43 5.73 0.24 5.73
C LEU A 43 4.38 0.62 6.36
N PRO A 44 3.33 -0.18 6.16
CA PRO A 44 2.08 -0.05 6.90
C PRO A 44 2.30 -0.33 8.38
N ILE A 45 1.75 0.51 9.25
CA ILE A 45 1.68 0.23 10.69
C ILE A 45 0.26 0.42 11.19
N PHE A 46 -0.19 -0.53 12.01
CA PHE A 46 -1.48 -0.47 12.68
C PHE A 46 -1.25 -0.03 14.12
N VAL A 47 -1.94 1.02 14.55
CA VAL A 47 -1.77 1.57 15.89
C VAL A 47 -3.00 1.36 16.74
N GLU A 48 -2.81 1.09 18.03
CA GLU A 48 -3.89 0.91 19.01
C GLU A 48 -3.68 1.80 20.26
N ALA A 49 -4.75 2.02 21.01
CA ALA A 49 -4.65 2.70 22.31
C ALA A 49 -3.94 1.79 23.34
N GLY A 50 -3.23 2.42 24.27
CA GLY A 50 -2.51 1.71 25.32
C GLY A 50 -1.09 2.24 25.50
N SER A 51 -0.28 1.49 26.24
CA SER A 51 1.15 1.73 26.40
C SER A 51 1.86 0.39 26.52
N ASN A 52 2.94 0.23 25.77
CA ASN A 52 3.69 -1.01 25.64
C ASN A 52 2.80 -2.22 25.30
N THR A 53 1.84 -2.04 24.38
CA THR A 53 0.92 -3.09 23.95
C THR A 53 1.16 -3.50 22.50
N ARG A 54 1.06 -4.81 22.27
CA ARG A 54 1.08 -5.44 20.94
C ARG A 54 -0.09 -6.40 20.86
N SER A 55 -0.91 -6.28 19.81
CA SER A 55 -2.00 -7.22 19.55
C SER A 55 -1.88 -7.82 18.16
N GLN A 56 -2.00 -9.14 18.10
CA GLN A 56 -1.91 -9.88 16.85
C GLN A 56 -3.14 -9.64 15.97
N ILE A 57 -2.95 -9.53 14.65
CA ILE A 57 -4.02 -9.48 13.66
C ILE A 57 -4.16 -10.89 13.07
N LYS A 58 -5.28 -11.57 13.30
CA LYS A 58 -5.38 -13.01 13.02
C LYS A 58 -5.32 -13.33 11.53
N THR A 59 -5.84 -12.43 10.70
CA THR A 59 -5.83 -12.54 9.23
C THR A 59 -4.51 -12.08 8.60
N MET A 60 -3.59 -11.50 9.37
CA MET A 60 -2.29 -11.02 8.91
C MET A 60 -1.16 -11.56 9.83
N PRO A 61 -0.79 -12.85 9.70
CA PRO A 61 0.30 -13.42 10.51
C PRO A 61 1.60 -12.61 10.35
N GLY A 62 2.27 -12.33 11.47
CA GLY A 62 3.48 -11.47 11.48
C GLY A 62 3.20 -9.97 11.58
N VAL A 63 1.94 -9.55 11.43
CA VAL A 63 1.53 -8.14 11.56
C VAL A 63 0.79 -7.92 12.88
N GLU A 64 1.18 -6.86 13.58
CA GLU A 64 0.66 -6.50 14.89
C GLU A 64 0.04 -5.10 14.86
N ARG A 65 -0.96 -4.86 15.72
CA ARG A 65 -1.27 -3.51 16.18
C ARG A 65 -0.35 -3.18 17.34
N VAL A 66 0.17 -1.96 17.36
CA VAL A 66 1.11 -1.52 18.40
C VAL A 66 0.65 -0.23 19.06
N SER A 67 0.96 -0.05 20.35
CA SER A 67 0.73 1.23 21.03
C SER A 67 1.65 2.34 20.47
N VAL A 68 1.29 3.60 20.71
CA VAL A 68 2.02 4.78 20.20
C VAL A 68 3.51 4.75 20.55
N ASP A 69 3.87 4.34 21.77
CA ASP A 69 5.27 4.22 22.19
C ASP A 69 6.03 3.14 21.41
N LEU A 70 5.37 2.05 21.03
CA LEU A 70 5.97 1.00 20.22
C LEU A 70 5.98 1.33 18.72
N ALA A 71 5.04 2.15 18.25
CA ALA A 71 5.06 2.69 16.89
C ALA A 71 6.34 3.52 16.62
N VAL A 72 6.84 4.24 17.63
CA VAL A 72 8.13 4.94 17.57
C VAL A 72 9.28 3.95 17.40
N GLU A 73 9.27 2.81 18.09
CA GLU A 73 10.31 1.79 17.95
C GLU A 73 10.26 1.12 16.56
N VAL A 74 9.06 0.88 16.02
CA VAL A 74 8.88 0.41 14.63
C VAL A 74 9.44 1.44 13.65
N ALA A 75 9.19 2.74 13.86
CA ALA A 75 9.73 3.80 13.02
C ALA A 75 11.26 3.83 13.02
N ARG A 76 11.89 3.66 14.18
CA ARG A 76 13.36 3.56 14.29
C ARG A 76 13.91 2.37 13.52
N ALA A 77 13.26 1.22 13.64
CA ALA A 77 13.68 0.01 12.94
C ALA A 77 13.54 0.17 11.42
N ALA A 78 12.41 0.73 10.95
CA ALA A 78 12.19 0.99 9.53
C ALA A 78 13.25 1.95 8.95
N ALA A 79 13.53 3.06 9.65
CA ALA A 79 14.56 4.00 9.23
C ALA A 79 15.96 3.36 9.19
N ALA A 80 16.30 2.50 10.16
CA ALA A 80 17.58 1.79 10.21
C ALA A 80 17.76 0.77 9.06
N GLU A 81 16.68 0.27 8.49
CA GLU A 81 16.66 -0.60 7.30
C GLU A 81 16.56 0.17 5.97
N GLY A 82 16.52 1.51 6.03
CA GLY A 82 16.48 2.38 4.84
C GLY A 82 15.10 2.57 4.23
N ILE A 83 14.03 2.17 4.94
CA ILE A 83 12.66 2.41 4.50
C ILE A 83 12.33 3.90 4.68
N PRO A 84 11.88 4.59 3.63
CA PRO A 84 11.72 6.04 3.65
C PRO A 84 10.46 6.50 4.39
N ALA A 85 9.40 5.67 4.45
CA ALA A 85 8.11 6.12 4.95
C ALA A 85 7.27 5.04 5.63
N LEU A 86 6.43 5.48 6.55
CA LEU A 86 5.39 4.68 7.21
C LEU A 86 4.00 5.14 6.78
N ALA A 87 3.08 4.20 6.57
CA ALA A 87 1.66 4.49 6.40
C ALA A 87 0.89 4.10 7.68
N ILE A 88 0.25 5.08 8.32
CA ILE A 88 -0.31 4.92 9.67
C ILE A 88 -1.82 4.67 9.60
N PHE A 89 -2.26 3.56 10.19
CA PHE A 89 -3.68 3.17 10.25
C PHE A 89 -4.13 2.96 11.71
N PRO A 90 -5.08 3.74 12.22
CA PRO A 90 -5.57 3.59 13.58
C PRO A 90 -6.62 2.49 13.70
N ASN A 91 -6.48 1.65 14.73
CA ASN A 91 -7.59 0.86 15.25
C ASN A 91 -8.34 1.69 16.31
N THR A 92 -9.25 2.55 15.85
CA THR A 92 -10.02 3.46 16.71
C THR A 92 -10.90 2.69 17.70
N GLU A 93 -10.87 3.11 18.97
CA GLU A 93 -11.69 2.57 20.07
C GLU A 93 -13.20 2.67 19.74
N ASP A 94 -13.95 1.65 20.12
CA ASP A 94 -15.36 1.49 19.75
C ASP A 94 -16.22 2.68 20.19
N GLU A 95 -15.98 3.24 21.38
CA GLU A 95 -16.73 4.37 21.94
C GLU A 95 -16.47 5.69 21.22
N ARG A 96 -15.40 5.76 20.42
CA ARG A 96 -15.04 6.95 19.63
C ARG A 96 -15.62 6.92 18.23
N ARG A 97 -16.15 5.78 17.80
CA ARG A 97 -16.77 5.62 16.48
C ARG A 97 -18.21 6.11 16.51
N ASN A 98 -18.61 6.89 15.51
CA ASN A 98 -19.98 7.38 15.39
C ASN A 98 -20.38 7.62 13.92
N GLU A 99 -21.66 7.88 13.70
CA GLU A 99 -22.25 8.09 12.36
C GLU A 99 -21.68 9.31 11.61
N ASN A 100 -21.06 10.26 12.33
CA ASN A 100 -20.51 11.49 11.78
C ASN A 100 -18.97 11.44 11.65
N GLY A 101 -18.35 10.29 11.98
CA GLY A 101 -16.90 10.10 11.90
C GLY A 101 -16.09 11.14 12.68
N THR A 102 -16.62 11.73 13.76
CA THR A 102 -16.01 12.94 14.36
C THR A 102 -14.61 12.74 14.93
N GLU A 103 -14.23 11.49 15.23
CA GLU A 103 -12.87 11.17 15.69
C GLU A 103 -11.82 11.34 14.58
N ALA A 104 -12.21 11.31 13.30
CA ALA A 104 -11.30 11.47 12.16
C ALA A 104 -10.57 12.83 12.15
N PHE A 105 -11.20 13.87 12.69
CA PHE A 105 -10.64 15.23 12.77
C PHE A 105 -10.45 15.71 14.23
N ASN A 106 -10.47 14.80 15.19
CA ASN A 106 -10.12 15.12 16.57
C ASN A 106 -8.58 15.33 16.68
N PRO A 107 -8.10 16.51 17.14
CA PRO A 107 -6.66 16.84 17.19
C PRO A 107 -5.85 15.95 18.15
N ASP A 108 -6.52 15.22 19.04
CA ASP A 108 -5.93 14.29 20.00
C ASP A 108 -6.25 12.81 19.71
N ASN A 109 -6.74 12.52 18.50
CA ASN A 109 -7.00 11.14 18.11
C ASN A 109 -5.71 10.29 18.06
N LEU A 110 -5.88 8.98 17.85
CA LEU A 110 -4.77 8.04 17.86
C LEU A 110 -3.73 8.32 16.75
N THR A 111 -4.17 8.66 15.54
CA THR A 111 -3.30 9.05 14.43
C THR A 111 -2.46 10.27 14.79
N ALA A 112 -3.09 11.33 15.32
CA ALA A 112 -2.43 12.58 15.67
C ALA A 112 -1.37 12.40 16.77
N ARG A 113 -1.68 11.60 17.80
CA ARG A 113 -0.71 11.24 18.85
C ARG A 113 0.45 10.42 18.30
N THR A 114 0.19 9.51 17.38
CA THR A 114 1.22 8.68 16.72
C THR A 114 2.15 9.55 15.87
N LEU A 115 1.59 10.40 15.01
CA LEU A 115 2.35 11.32 14.17
C LEU A 115 3.31 12.19 14.99
N ARG A 116 2.78 12.86 16.01
CA ARG A 116 3.58 13.73 16.90
C ARG A 116 4.69 12.96 17.60
N ALA A 117 4.40 11.75 18.09
CA ALA A 117 5.39 10.92 18.78
C ALA A 117 6.51 10.45 17.84
N ILE A 118 6.19 10.06 16.60
CA ILE A 118 7.19 9.63 15.62
C ILE A 118 8.01 10.83 15.14
N LYS A 119 7.38 11.96 14.77
CA LYS A 119 8.11 13.17 14.35
C LYS A 119 9.07 13.71 15.41
N ASP A 120 8.72 13.62 16.69
CA ASP A 120 9.62 14.03 17.78
C ASP A 120 10.88 13.14 17.90
N LYS A 121 10.79 11.87 17.49
CA LYS A 121 11.79 10.84 17.78
C LYS A 121 12.56 10.30 16.58
N VAL A 122 11.97 10.37 15.39
CA VAL A 122 12.46 9.86 14.10
C VAL A 122 12.06 10.87 13.00
N PRO A 123 12.46 12.15 13.07
CA PRO A 123 12.01 13.18 12.12
C PRO A 123 12.39 12.90 10.67
N GLU A 124 13.37 12.04 10.42
CA GLU A 124 13.86 11.66 9.10
C GLU A 124 12.95 10.69 8.33
N ILE A 125 12.04 9.98 9.01
CA ILE A 125 11.10 9.07 8.33
C ILE A 125 9.84 9.82 7.90
N GLY A 126 9.42 9.58 6.65
CA GLY A 126 8.19 10.12 6.10
C GLY A 126 6.97 9.48 6.75
N LEU A 127 5.92 10.27 7.00
CA LEU A 127 4.67 9.81 7.57
C LEU A 127 3.54 10.06 6.58
N ILE A 128 2.92 8.96 6.18
CA ILE A 128 1.76 8.91 5.29
C ILE A 128 0.54 8.60 6.14
N THR A 129 -0.53 9.37 6.00
CA THR A 129 -1.79 9.12 6.70
C THR A 129 -2.94 8.89 5.76
N ASP A 130 -3.77 7.90 6.10
CA ASP A 130 -5.00 7.64 5.38
C ASP A 130 -6.05 8.69 5.73
N VAL A 131 -6.77 9.18 4.72
CA VAL A 131 -7.96 10.02 4.88
C VAL A 131 -9.15 9.25 4.32
N ALA A 132 -9.90 8.64 5.24
CA ALA A 132 -11.15 7.93 5.03
C ALA A 132 -11.94 7.88 6.36
N LEU A 133 -13.21 7.46 6.33
CA LEU A 133 -14.01 7.28 7.55
C LEU A 133 -14.15 5.85 8.05
N ASP A 134 -13.68 4.81 7.36
CA ASP A 134 -13.99 3.45 7.82
C ASP A 134 -13.27 3.06 9.13
N GLU A 135 -12.19 3.74 9.49
CA GLU A 135 -11.58 3.64 10.82
C GLU A 135 -12.31 4.43 11.91
N TYR A 136 -13.27 5.30 11.57
CA TYR A 136 -13.91 6.22 12.51
C TYR A 136 -15.44 6.15 12.52
N SER A 137 -16.05 5.57 11.49
CA SER A 137 -17.48 5.42 11.33
C SER A 137 -18.00 4.22 12.14
N SER A 138 -19.27 4.30 12.53
CA SER A 138 -19.95 3.20 13.23
C SER A 138 -20.44 2.09 12.30
N ASP A 139 -20.47 2.33 10.98
CA ASP A 139 -20.96 1.43 9.94
C ASP A 139 -19.87 0.94 8.97
N GLY A 140 -18.62 1.36 9.17
CA GLY A 140 -17.46 0.91 8.40
C GLY A 140 -17.43 1.37 6.94
N GLN A 141 -18.27 2.35 6.57
CA GLN A 141 -18.21 3.01 5.26
C GLN A 141 -17.13 4.11 5.25
N ASP A 142 -16.60 4.40 4.06
CA ASP A 142 -15.50 5.38 3.87
C ASP A 142 -16.03 6.83 3.93
N GLY A 143 -17.35 7.01 3.85
CA GLY A 143 -18.03 8.30 3.90
C GLY A 143 -19.28 8.30 4.79
N LEU A 144 -19.90 9.47 4.92
CA LEU A 144 -21.12 9.68 5.69
C LEU A 144 -22.31 8.99 5.00
N VAL A 145 -23.12 8.29 5.79
CA VAL A 145 -24.31 7.58 5.30
C VAL A 145 -25.59 8.24 5.78
N ARG A 146 -26.54 8.49 4.87
CA ARG A 146 -27.91 8.88 5.22
C ARG A 146 -28.90 8.12 4.35
N ASP A 147 -29.89 7.51 4.99
CA ASP A 147 -30.94 6.73 4.31
C ASP A 147 -30.42 5.63 3.36
N GLY A 148 -29.21 5.11 3.62
CA GLY A 148 -28.55 4.09 2.81
C GLY A 148 -27.71 4.62 1.66
N GLU A 149 -27.61 5.93 1.49
CA GLU A 149 -26.79 6.60 0.47
C GLU A 149 -25.51 7.17 1.09
N ILE A 150 -24.41 7.08 0.34
CA ILE A 150 -23.15 7.75 0.67
C ILE A 150 -23.25 9.21 0.21
N LEU A 151 -23.04 10.13 1.14
CA LEU A 151 -23.13 11.57 0.88
C LEU A 151 -21.78 12.11 0.43
N ASN A 152 -21.61 12.36 -0.88
CA ASN A 152 -20.33 12.78 -1.45
C ASN A 152 -19.80 14.08 -0.82
N ASP A 153 -20.51 15.19 -0.98
CA ASP A 153 -20.03 16.53 -0.62
C ASP A 153 -19.83 16.65 0.91
N GLU A 154 -20.78 16.14 1.70
CA GLU A 154 -20.65 16.13 3.15
C GLU A 154 -19.51 15.24 3.63
N THR A 155 -19.17 14.17 2.91
CA THR A 155 -17.98 13.36 3.20
C THR A 155 -16.71 14.13 2.88
N VAL A 156 -16.64 14.79 1.72
CA VAL A 156 -15.49 15.63 1.33
C VAL A 156 -15.22 16.71 2.38
N ASP A 157 -16.25 17.35 2.93
CA ASP A 157 -16.13 18.30 4.03
C ASP A 157 -15.47 17.71 5.29
N VAL A 158 -15.70 16.42 5.57
CA VAL A 158 -15.05 15.71 6.68
C VAL A 158 -13.62 15.32 6.32
N MET A 159 -13.37 14.88 5.08
CA MET A 159 -12.03 14.53 4.58
C MET A 159 -11.08 15.74 4.65
N VAL A 160 -11.56 16.93 4.27
CA VAL A 160 -10.79 18.18 4.42
C VAL A 160 -10.39 18.43 5.87
N LYS A 161 -11.33 18.28 6.83
CA LYS A 161 -11.04 18.47 8.26
C LYS A 161 -10.03 17.45 8.78
N ALA A 162 -10.16 16.19 8.35
CA ALA A 162 -9.23 15.12 8.72
C ALA A 162 -7.82 15.38 8.16
N ALA A 163 -7.72 15.71 6.87
CA ALA A 163 -6.46 16.05 6.21
C ALA A 163 -5.75 17.23 6.89
N LEU A 164 -6.46 18.32 7.17
CA LEU A 164 -5.89 19.47 7.89
C LEU A 164 -5.45 19.10 9.32
N MET A 165 -6.19 18.24 10.01
CA MET A 165 -5.80 17.77 11.34
C MET A 165 -4.51 16.94 11.27
N GLN A 166 -4.42 16.01 10.31
CA GLN A 166 -3.25 15.16 10.11
C GLN A 166 -2.01 15.97 9.69
N ALA A 167 -2.17 16.94 8.78
CA ALA A 167 -1.11 17.87 8.39
C ALA A 167 -0.57 18.66 9.60
N ARG A 168 -1.46 19.23 10.43
CA ARG A 168 -1.08 19.91 11.69
C ARG A 168 -0.36 19.00 12.68
N ALA A 169 -0.66 17.70 12.66
CA ALA A 169 -0.02 16.70 13.52
C ALA A 169 1.35 16.22 12.98
N GLY A 170 1.72 16.59 11.75
CA GLY A 170 3.02 16.31 11.14
C GLY A 170 3.02 15.21 10.08
N ALA A 171 1.88 14.95 9.42
CA ALA A 171 1.87 14.13 8.21
C ALA A 171 2.65 14.83 7.08
N ASP A 172 3.51 14.10 6.37
CA ASP A 172 4.20 14.60 5.18
C ASP A 172 3.41 14.31 3.90
N ILE A 173 2.62 13.23 3.91
CA ILE A 173 1.76 12.82 2.80
C ILE A 173 0.36 12.52 3.32
N ILE A 174 -0.65 13.17 2.73
CA ILE A 174 -2.06 12.84 2.89
C ILE A 174 -2.46 11.87 1.79
N ALA A 175 -3.01 10.71 2.16
CA ALA A 175 -3.40 9.67 1.22
C ALA A 175 -4.92 9.43 1.29
N PRO A 176 -5.74 10.22 0.57
CA PRO A 176 -7.19 10.06 0.57
C PRO A 176 -7.58 8.74 -0.08
N SER A 177 -8.20 7.86 0.69
CA SER A 177 -8.59 6.51 0.26
C SER A 177 -10.09 6.35 0.07
N ASP A 178 -10.87 7.39 0.35
CA ASP A 178 -12.34 7.39 0.42
C ASP A 178 -13.06 7.18 -0.92
N MET A 179 -12.43 7.52 -2.04
CA MET A 179 -13.02 7.48 -3.40
C MET A 179 -14.26 8.37 -3.60
N MET A 180 -14.38 9.48 -2.86
CA MET A 180 -15.40 10.49 -3.17
C MET A 180 -15.00 11.32 -4.41
N ASP A 181 -15.98 11.83 -5.13
CA ASP A 181 -15.72 12.72 -6.26
C ASP A 181 -15.20 14.08 -5.77
N GLY A 182 -14.10 14.57 -6.33
CA GLY A 182 -13.56 15.91 -6.06
C GLY A 182 -12.81 16.09 -4.73
N ARG A 183 -12.61 15.01 -3.95
CA ARG A 183 -11.91 15.10 -2.66
C ARG A 183 -10.49 15.62 -2.78
N VAL A 184 -9.77 15.30 -3.86
CA VAL A 184 -8.37 15.68 -4.03
C VAL A 184 -8.27 17.19 -4.16
N ALA A 185 -9.09 17.81 -5.02
CA ALA A 185 -9.09 19.26 -5.20
C ALA A 185 -9.47 19.99 -3.92
N ALA A 186 -10.47 19.48 -3.19
CA ALA A 186 -10.91 20.07 -1.93
C ALA A 186 -9.82 20.01 -0.85
N ILE A 187 -9.15 18.85 -0.72
CA ILE A 187 -8.03 18.67 0.22
C ILE A 187 -6.85 19.56 -0.16
N ARG A 188 -6.44 19.59 -1.44
CA ARG A 188 -5.35 20.43 -1.94
C ARG A 188 -5.61 21.90 -1.64
N ALA A 189 -6.78 22.41 -2.03
CA ALA A 189 -7.15 23.81 -1.79
C ALA A 189 -7.08 24.16 -0.30
N ALA A 190 -7.59 23.30 0.58
CA ALA A 190 -7.57 23.53 2.02
C ALA A 190 -6.15 23.49 2.61
N LEU A 191 -5.32 22.54 2.19
CA LEU A 191 -3.91 22.46 2.62
C LEU A 191 -3.17 23.75 2.23
N ASP A 192 -3.32 24.19 0.98
CA ASP A 192 -2.65 25.39 0.48
C ASP A 192 -3.13 26.65 1.23
N ASP A 193 -4.44 26.80 1.45
CA ASP A 193 -5.04 27.94 2.17
C ASP A 193 -4.58 28.03 3.64
N GLU A 194 -4.31 26.89 4.28
CA GLU A 194 -3.80 26.83 5.66
C GLU A 194 -2.26 26.83 5.76
N GLY A 195 -1.55 26.96 4.64
CA GLY A 195 -0.09 27.04 4.61
C GLY A 195 0.63 25.70 4.67
N PHE A 196 -0.07 24.60 4.36
CA PHE A 196 0.46 23.24 4.25
C PHE A 196 0.78 22.84 2.80
N GLY A 197 1.17 23.80 1.94
CA GLY A 197 1.44 23.55 0.53
C GLY A 197 2.55 22.53 0.24
N GLU A 198 3.47 22.29 1.19
CA GLU A 198 4.53 21.28 1.08
C GLU A 198 4.08 19.86 1.44
N VAL A 199 2.85 19.70 1.98
CA VAL A 199 2.28 18.38 2.27
C VAL A 199 1.82 17.77 0.95
N ALA A 200 2.35 16.59 0.62
CA ALA A 200 2.03 15.90 -0.62
C ALA A 200 0.68 15.19 -0.52
N ILE A 201 0.05 14.95 -1.67
CA ILE A 201 -1.15 14.12 -1.79
C ILE A 201 -0.82 12.86 -2.58
N MET A 202 -1.01 11.69 -1.96
CA MET A 202 -0.97 10.39 -2.62
C MET A 202 -2.39 9.84 -2.75
N SER A 203 -3.06 10.17 -3.85
CA SER A 203 -4.46 9.78 -4.02
C SER A 203 -4.59 8.29 -4.32
N TYR A 204 -5.54 7.61 -3.68
CA TYR A 204 -5.97 6.28 -4.10
C TYR A 204 -6.87 6.35 -5.33
N SER A 205 -6.35 6.88 -6.45
CA SER A 205 -7.13 7.16 -7.65
C SER A 205 -7.84 5.95 -8.23
N ALA A 206 -7.18 4.79 -8.23
CA ALA A 206 -7.77 3.57 -8.75
C ALA A 206 -7.96 2.54 -7.63
N LYS A 207 -8.88 2.82 -6.69
CA LYS A 207 -9.29 1.88 -5.62
C LYS A 207 -10.55 1.11 -6.03
N PHE A 208 -10.39 -0.18 -6.29
CA PHE A 208 -11.45 -1.06 -6.76
C PHE A 208 -12.27 -1.66 -5.62
N ALA A 209 -13.56 -1.90 -5.89
CA ALA A 209 -14.45 -2.67 -5.04
C ALA A 209 -14.00 -4.14 -5.00
N SER A 210 -13.23 -4.49 -3.98
CA SER A 210 -12.42 -5.71 -3.97
C SER A 210 -12.70 -6.62 -2.77
N ALA A 211 -12.54 -7.93 -2.99
CA ALA A 211 -12.57 -8.95 -1.94
C ALA A 211 -11.27 -9.04 -1.14
N PHE A 212 -10.16 -8.44 -1.62
CA PHE A 212 -8.84 -8.55 -0.99
C PHE A 212 -8.73 -7.76 0.33
N TYR A 213 -9.65 -6.85 0.65
CA TYR A 213 -9.55 -5.98 1.83
C TYR A 213 -9.91 -6.64 3.17
N GLY A 214 -10.28 -7.93 3.18
CA GLY A 214 -10.67 -8.65 4.40
C GLY A 214 -9.67 -8.50 5.56
N PRO A 215 -8.36 -8.76 5.36
CA PRO A 215 -7.36 -8.65 6.41
C PRO A 215 -7.21 -7.23 6.97
N PHE A 216 -7.16 -6.21 6.10
CA PHE A 216 -7.09 -4.81 6.53
C PHE A 216 -8.29 -4.40 7.36
N ARG A 217 -9.50 -4.82 6.96
CA ARG A 217 -10.72 -4.53 7.73
C ARG A 217 -10.67 -5.12 9.13
N GLU A 218 -10.03 -6.27 9.34
CA GLU A 218 -9.76 -6.77 10.69
C GLU A 218 -8.74 -5.88 11.38
N ALA A 219 -7.62 -5.56 10.72
CA ALA A 219 -6.51 -4.78 11.27
C ALA A 219 -6.97 -3.43 11.83
N VAL A 220 -7.83 -2.70 11.12
CA VAL A 220 -8.38 -1.40 11.58
C VAL A 220 -9.69 -1.51 12.35
N GLY A 221 -10.17 -2.73 12.61
CA GLY A 221 -11.40 -2.99 13.36
C GLY A 221 -12.69 -2.64 12.61
N SER A 222 -12.67 -2.40 11.29
CA SER A 222 -13.87 -2.07 10.50
C SER A 222 -14.65 -3.31 9.99
N GLY A 223 -14.07 -4.51 10.05
CA GLY A 223 -14.60 -5.70 9.36
C GLY A 223 -16.00 -6.14 9.73
N SER A 224 -16.32 -6.24 11.02
CA SER A 224 -17.68 -6.61 11.47
C SER A 224 -18.68 -5.45 11.37
N ARG A 225 -18.20 -4.23 11.08
CA ARG A 225 -19.01 -3.00 11.07
C ARG A 225 -19.59 -2.71 9.71
N LEU A 226 -18.86 -3.06 8.65
CA LEU A 226 -19.27 -2.79 7.27
C LEU A 226 -20.69 -3.30 7.01
N LYS A 227 -21.63 -2.38 6.87
CA LYS A 227 -23.00 -2.67 6.44
C LYS A 227 -23.12 -2.43 4.94
N GLY A 228 -23.46 -3.48 4.20
CA GLY A 228 -23.58 -3.42 2.74
C GLY A 228 -22.25 -3.68 2.04
N ASP A 229 -22.00 -2.96 0.96
CA ASP A 229 -20.73 -2.98 0.22
C ASP A 229 -20.27 -1.55 -0.10
N LYS A 230 -19.14 -1.45 -0.82
CA LYS A 230 -18.49 -0.18 -1.17
C LYS A 230 -18.62 0.13 -2.67
N ARG A 231 -19.53 -0.54 -3.39
CA ARG A 231 -19.61 -0.50 -4.88
C ARG A 231 -20.20 0.78 -5.45
N THR A 232 -20.76 1.64 -4.62
CA THR A 232 -21.34 2.92 -5.08
C THR A 232 -20.29 4.03 -5.21
N TYR A 233 -19.03 3.77 -4.83
CA TYR A 233 -17.92 4.72 -4.88
C TYR A 233 -16.58 4.06 -5.23
N GLN A 234 -16.30 2.84 -4.77
CA GLN A 234 -15.13 2.10 -5.25
C GLN A 234 -15.36 1.57 -6.67
N LEU A 235 -14.33 1.62 -7.50
CA LEU A 235 -14.40 1.24 -8.91
C LEU A 235 -14.88 -0.20 -9.13
N ASP A 236 -15.62 -0.43 -10.21
CA ASP A 236 -15.94 -1.78 -10.64
C ASP A 236 -14.67 -2.52 -11.06
N TYR A 237 -14.46 -3.72 -10.53
CA TYR A 237 -13.29 -4.56 -10.80
C TYR A 237 -13.10 -4.92 -12.29
N ALA A 238 -14.13 -4.74 -13.12
CA ALA A 238 -14.05 -4.99 -14.56
C ALA A 238 -13.55 -3.77 -15.38
N ASN A 239 -13.45 -2.58 -14.78
CA ASN A 239 -13.32 -1.33 -15.54
C ASN A 239 -11.88 -0.79 -15.55
N THR A 240 -11.27 -0.80 -16.73
CA THR A 240 -9.89 -0.30 -16.92
C THR A 240 -9.84 1.15 -17.41
N ASP A 241 -10.72 1.54 -18.33
CA ASP A 241 -10.80 2.91 -18.87
C ASP A 241 -11.46 3.90 -17.91
N GLU A 242 -12.26 3.41 -16.96
CA GLU A 242 -12.75 4.22 -15.84
C GLU A 242 -11.60 4.58 -14.90
N ALA A 243 -10.76 3.62 -14.53
CA ALA A 243 -9.59 3.85 -13.70
C ALA A 243 -8.62 4.89 -14.28
N MET A 244 -8.47 4.98 -15.61
CA MET A 244 -7.64 6.02 -16.22
C MET A 244 -8.27 7.42 -16.10
N ARG A 245 -9.60 7.52 -16.15
CA ARG A 245 -10.32 8.80 -15.96
C ARG A 245 -10.23 9.28 -14.52
N GLU A 246 -10.35 8.39 -13.54
CA GLU A 246 -10.12 8.72 -12.13
C GLU A 246 -8.70 9.25 -11.88
N VAL A 247 -7.69 8.56 -12.43
CA VAL A 247 -6.29 8.98 -12.33
C VAL A 247 -6.06 10.34 -12.99
N GLU A 248 -6.57 10.54 -14.21
CA GLU A 248 -6.47 11.82 -14.91
C GLU A 248 -7.09 12.96 -14.09
N GLN A 249 -8.27 12.71 -13.52
CA GLN A 249 -8.97 13.67 -12.69
C GLN A 249 -8.18 14.03 -11.44
N ASP A 250 -7.72 13.05 -10.65
CA ASP A 250 -6.95 13.31 -9.44
C ASP A 250 -5.65 14.07 -9.70
N ILE A 251 -4.96 13.78 -10.81
CA ILE A 251 -3.76 14.53 -11.23
C ILE A 251 -4.13 15.98 -11.53
N ALA A 252 -5.23 16.22 -12.25
CA ALA A 252 -5.72 17.56 -12.55
C ALA A 252 -6.18 18.32 -11.30
N GLU A 253 -6.65 17.60 -10.28
CA GLU A 253 -7.09 18.12 -8.99
C GLU A 253 -5.93 18.42 -8.01
N GLY A 254 -4.70 17.98 -8.32
CA GLY A 254 -3.50 18.31 -7.55
C GLY A 254 -2.92 17.17 -6.71
N ALA A 255 -3.17 15.91 -7.09
CA ALA A 255 -2.45 14.77 -6.55
C ALA A 255 -0.98 14.78 -7.02
N ASP A 256 -0.05 14.65 -6.07
CA ASP A 256 1.39 14.56 -6.34
C ASP A 256 1.83 13.13 -6.69
N MET A 257 1.05 12.14 -6.22
CA MET A 257 1.23 10.72 -6.48
C MET A 257 -0.14 10.07 -6.60
N VAL A 258 -0.21 8.96 -7.35
CA VAL A 258 -1.44 8.17 -7.48
C VAL A 258 -1.20 6.72 -7.05
N MET A 259 -2.25 6.04 -6.60
CA MET A 259 -2.18 4.65 -6.15
C MET A 259 -3.22 3.78 -6.84
N VAL A 260 -2.80 2.58 -7.23
CA VAL A 260 -3.68 1.49 -7.67
C VAL A 260 -3.87 0.50 -6.51
N LYS A 261 -5.12 0.25 -6.14
CA LYS A 261 -5.47 -0.65 -5.04
C LYS A 261 -6.68 -1.53 -5.40
N PRO A 262 -6.59 -2.86 -5.30
CA PRO A 262 -5.39 -3.66 -5.03
C PRO A 262 -4.31 -3.52 -6.11
N GLY A 263 -3.03 -3.64 -5.75
CA GLY A 263 -1.91 -3.54 -6.68
C GLY A 263 -1.74 -4.75 -7.62
N MET A 264 -1.49 -5.93 -7.07
CA MET A 264 -1.12 -7.13 -7.82
C MET A 264 -2.23 -7.67 -8.75
N PRO A 265 -3.50 -7.76 -8.32
CA PRO A 265 -4.59 -8.11 -9.23
C PRO A 265 -4.82 -7.10 -10.37
N TYR A 266 -4.26 -5.89 -10.26
CA TYR A 266 -4.45 -4.78 -11.21
C TYR A 266 -3.10 -4.25 -11.75
N LEU A 267 -2.13 -5.14 -11.99
CA LEU A 267 -0.85 -4.75 -12.59
C LEU A 267 -0.98 -4.21 -14.02
N ASP A 268 -2.04 -4.60 -14.74
CA ASP A 268 -2.43 -4.01 -16.01
C ASP A 268 -2.80 -2.52 -15.84
N ILE A 269 -3.52 -2.17 -14.78
CA ILE A 269 -3.82 -0.77 -14.42
C ILE A 269 -2.54 -0.04 -14.05
N VAL A 270 -1.70 -0.59 -13.17
CA VAL A 270 -0.40 0.01 -12.81
C VAL A 270 0.44 0.29 -14.06
N ARG A 271 0.46 -0.65 -15.01
CA ARG A 271 1.19 -0.49 -16.26
C ARG A 271 0.61 0.62 -17.12
N ARG A 272 -0.72 0.66 -17.28
CA ARG A 272 -1.39 1.72 -18.05
C ARG A 272 -1.17 3.09 -17.47
N VAL A 273 -1.31 3.26 -16.15
CA VAL A 273 -1.05 4.55 -15.49
C VAL A 273 0.39 5.01 -15.80
N ARG A 274 1.36 4.11 -15.72
CA ARG A 274 2.77 4.43 -16.01
C ARG A 274 3.09 4.72 -17.48
N ASP A 275 2.22 4.29 -18.40
CA ASP A 275 2.35 4.57 -19.84
C ASP A 275 1.64 5.85 -20.26
N GLU A 276 0.53 6.18 -19.58
CA GLU A 276 -0.35 7.28 -19.93
C GLU A 276 -0.02 8.58 -19.16
N PHE A 277 0.50 8.48 -17.93
CA PHE A 277 0.71 9.64 -17.04
C PHE A 277 2.15 9.70 -16.49
N ASP A 278 2.72 10.92 -16.49
CA ASP A 278 4.05 11.21 -15.92
C ASP A 278 3.93 11.58 -14.43
N VAL A 279 3.52 10.60 -13.62
CA VAL A 279 3.32 10.76 -12.17
C VAL A 279 3.90 9.56 -11.41
N PRO A 280 4.38 9.73 -10.17
CA PRO A 280 4.69 8.60 -9.29
C PRO A 280 3.45 7.74 -9.04
N VAL A 281 3.57 6.43 -9.29
CA VAL A 281 2.51 5.44 -9.03
C VAL A 281 2.93 4.51 -7.92
N SER A 282 2.13 4.48 -6.86
CA SER A 282 2.19 3.50 -5.77
C SER A 282 1.18 2.38 -6.00
N ARG A 283 1.33 1.28 -5.27
CA ARG A 283 0.38 0.17 -5.30
C ARG A 283 0.36 -0.57 -3.97
N TRP A 284 -0.78 -1.13 -3.62
CA TRP A 284 -0.94 -1.89 -2.38
C TRP A 284 -1.87 -3.08 -2.60
N THR A 285 -1.49 -4.28 -2.16
CA THR A 285 -2.43 -5.42 -2.05
C THR A 285 -2.36 -6.04 -0.68
N GLU A 286 -3.52 -6.19 -0.04
CA GLU A 286 -3.69 -7.04 1.13
C GLU A 286 -3.88 -8.49 0.68
N VAL A 287 -3.04 -9.40 1.18
CA VAL A 287 -3.18 -10.84 0.88
C VAL A 287 -3.23 -11.64 2.18
N PRO A 288 -4.31 -12.39 2.46
CA PRO A 288 -4.30 -13.35 3.56
C PRO A 288 -3.30 -14.48 3.25
N GLN A 289 -2.27 -14.62 4.09
CA GLN A 289 -1.25 -15.67 3.93
C GLN A 289 -1.86 -17.11 3.94
N VAL A 290 -2.97 -17.30 4.67
CA VAL A 290 -3.57 -18.63 4.98
C VAL A 290 -4.46 -19.19 3.84
N GLU A 291 -5.02 -18.35 2.96
CA GLU A 291 -5.93 -18.83 1.90
C GLU A 291 -5.20 -19.47 0.72
N LEU A 292 -3.92 -19.15 0.51
CA LEU A 292 -3.12 -19.68 -0.60
C LEU A 292 -2.64 -21.12 -0.35
N GLU A 293 -2.45 -21.49 0.93
CA GLU A 293 -1.90 -22.79 1.31
C GLU A 293 -2.97 -23.90 1.43
N THR A 294 -4.26 -23.56 1.46
CA THR A 294 -5.35 -24.51 1.80
C THR A 294 -6.40 -24.75 0.70
N ALA A 295 -6.31 -24.07 -0.44
CA ALA A 295 -7.28 -24.21 -1.54
C ALA A 295 -6.97 -25.42 -2.46
N PRO A 296 -7.90 -26.39 -2.65
CA PRO A 296 -7.59 -27.68 -3.28
C PRO A 296 -7.38 -27.64 -4.80
N HIS A 297 -7.72 -26.53 -5.46
CA HIS A 297 -7.57 -26.31 -6.92
C HIS A 297 -6.49 -25.27 -7.23
N VAL A 298 -5.73 -24.87 -6.21
CA VAL A 298 -4.79 -23.77 -6.25
C VAL A 298 -3.41 -24.35 -5.98
N GLN A 299 -2.55 -24.31 -6.98
CA GLN A 299 -1.19 -24.81 -6.93
C GLN A 299 -0.23 -23.65 -6.73
N VAL A 300 0.46 -23.60 -5.60
CA VAL A 300 1.61 -22.70 -5.44
C VAL A 300 2.75 -23.21 -6.32
N LEU A 301 3.07 -22.45 -7.36
CA LEU A 301 4.11 -22.74 -8.34
C LEU A 301 5.48 -22.18 -7.95
N ALA A 302 5.50 -21.12 -7.14
CA ALA A 302 6.69 -20.58 -6.52
C ALA A 302 6.31 -19.96 -5.18
N ASP A 303 7.05 -20.29 -4.12
CA ASP A 303 6.97 -19.71 -2.79
C ASP A 303 8.36 -19.33 -2.29
N ALA A 304 8.40 -18.48 -1.27
CA ALA A 304 9.55 -18.32 -0.42
C ALA A 304 9.06 -18.36 1.04
N PRO A 305 9.76 -19.06 1.95
CA PRO A 305 9.47 -19.03 3.39
C PRO A 305 9.37 -17.61 3.96
N GLU A 306 9.98 -16.64 3.26
CA GLU A 306 10.13 -15.25 3.66
C GLU A 306 9.04 -14.32 3.10
N THR A 307 8.34 -14.70 2.02
CA THR A 307 7.43 -13.81 1.28
C THR A 307 6.09 -14.44 0.93
N GLY A 308 5.85 -15.68 1.34
CA GLY A 308 4.67 -16.45 0.94
C GLY A 308 4.70 -16.88 -0.52
N ALA A 309 3.56 -17.33 -1.04
CA ALA A 309 3.43 -17.80 -2.42
C ALA A 309 3.63 -16.65 -3.41
N GLY A 310 4.69 -16.70 -4.22
CA GLY A 310 5.07 -15.75 -5.28
C GLY A 310 4.44 -16.04 -6.65
N LEU A 311 3.98 -17.26 -6.88
CA LEU A 311 3.30 -17.66 -8.11
C LEU A 311 2.31 -18.76 -7.79
N VAL A 312 1.06 -18.61 -8.21
CA VAL A 312 0.00 -19.58 -7.94
C VAL A 312 -0.80 -19.83 -9.20
N TYR A 313 -1.10 -21.08 -9.48
CA TYR A 313 -1.92 -21.50 -10.58
C TYR A 313 -3.23 -22.07 -10.07
N ASP A 314 -4.32 -21.43 -10.45
CA ASP A 314 -5.67 -21.93 -10.21
C ASP A 314 -6.05 -22.88 -11.36
N GLU A 315 -6.05 -24.18 -11.09
CA GLU A 315 -6.38 -25.22 -12.06
C GLU A 315 -7.85 -25.18 -12.48
N ALA A 316 -8.76 -24.79 -11.59
CA ALA A 316 -10.19 -24.75 -11.86
C ALA A 316 -10.56 -23.59 -12.78
N ARG A 317 -9.82 -22.48 -12.70
CA ARG A 317 -10.02 -21.28 -13.52
C ARG A 317 -9.04 -21.15 -14.68
N HIS A 318 -8.04 -22.04 -14.75
CA HIS A 318 -6.92 -21.96 -15.70
C HIS A 318 -6.18 -20.60 -15.64
N MET A 319 -6.03 -20.04 -14.44
CA MET A 319 -5.44 -18.71 -14.25
C MET A 319 -4.12 -18.79 -13.50
N LEU A 320 -3.15 -17.97 -13.92
CA LEU A 320 -1.86 -17.81 -13.27
C LEU A 320 -1.85 -16.49 -12.51
N HIS A 321 -1.78 -16.57 -11.19
CA HIS A 321 -1.67 -15.46 -10.28
C HIS A 321 -0.19 -15.25 -9.94
N MET A 322 0.35 -14.09 -10.30
CA MET A 322 1.72 -13.71 -9.98
C MET A 322 1.72 -12.82 -8.75
N PHE A 323 2.29 -13.30 -7.65
CA PHE A 323 2.42 -12.56 -6.42
C PHE A 323 3.77 -11.85 -6.37
N ASN A 324 3.77 -10.57 -6.68
CA ASN A 324 4.84 -9.67 -6.28
C ASN A 324 4.30 -8.78 -5.15
N HIS A 325 4.41 -9.24 -3.90
CA HIS A 325 4.46 -8.33 -2.76
C HIS A 325 5.47 -8.85 -1.74
N LEU A 326 6.28 -7.93 -1.22
CA LEU A 326 6.92 -8.07 0.08
C LEU A 326 5.97 -7.36 1.05
N GLU A 327 5.12 -8.09 1.75
CA GLU A 327 4.75 -7.67 3.10
C GLU A 327 5.93 -8.11 3.97
N TYR A 328 6.56 -7.18 4.69
CA TYR A 328 7.79 -7.43 5.43
C TYR A 328 7.62 -6.91 6.86
N ASP A 329 8.04 -7.72 7.82
CA ASP A 329 8.29 -7.30 9.19
C ASP A 329 9.76 -6.90 9.35
N THR A 330 10.11 -6.32 10.50
CA THR A 330 11.49 -5.88 10.78
C THR A 330 12.49 -7.04 10.82
N GLU A 331 12.04 -8.26 11.12
CA GLU A 331 12.88 -9.46 11.13
C GLU A 331 13.21 -9.94 9.70
N THR A 332 12.24 -9.82 8.79
CA THR A 332 12.36 -10.16 7.36
C THR A 332 13.36 -9.23 6.68
N LEU A 333 13.32 -7.93 6.98
CA LEU A 333 14.31 -6.96 6.48
C LEU A 333 15.73 -7.28 6.96
N ALA A 334 15.91 -7.58 8.24
CA ALA A 334 17.21 -7.90 8.82
C ALA A 334 17.82 -9.17 8.20
N ARG A 335 17.00 -10.18 7.88
CA ARG A 335 17.43 -11.40 7.18
C ARG A 335 17.84 -11.11 5.73
N VAL A 336 17.01 -10.38 4.97
CA VAL A 336 17.34 -10.00 3.57
C VAL A 336 18.65 -9.21 3.51
N ARG A 337 18.90 -8.32 4.48
CA ARG A 337 20.17 -7.60 4.60
C ARG A 337 21.37 -8.51 4.89
N SER A 338 21.16 -9.59 5.66
CA SER A 338 22.22 -10.57 5.97
C SER A 338 22.52 -11.53 4.82
N GLU A 339 21.54 -11.75 3.93
CA GLU A 339 21.63 -12.64 2.77
C GLU A 339 21.99 -11.90 1.48
N ALA A 340 21.78 -10.58 1.43
CA ALA A 340 22.37 -9.71 0.44
C ALA A 340 23.89 -9.75 0.57
N ASP A 341 24.57 -10.00 -0.55
CA ASP A 341 26.03 -10.15 -0.64
C ASP A 341 26.74 -9.06 0.19
N PRO A 342 27.51 -9.42 1.25
CA PRO A 342 28.17 -8.44 2.13
C PRO A 342 29.20 -7.55 1.41
N GLY A 343 29.46 -7.79 0.11
CA GLY A 343 30.27 -6.93 -0.75
C GLY A 343 29.56 -5.68 -1.31
N LEU A 344 28.23 -5.55 -1.20
CA LEU A 344 27.49 -4.36 -1.62
C LEU A 344 27.35 -3.38 -0.44
N ASN A 345 28.47 -2.77 -0.04
CA ASN A 345 28.46 -1.63 0.87
C ASN A 345 27.96 -0.39 0.12
N PRO A 346 26.86 0.28 0.54
CA PRO A 346 26.39 1.52 -0.08
C PRO A 346 27.18 2.71 0.45
N ASP A 347 28.51 2.65 0.37
CA ASP A 347 29.36 3.81 0.66
C ASP A 347 29.52 4.58 -0.65
N TYR A 348 28.47 5.32 -1.04
CA TYR A 348 28.59 6.36 -2.05
C TYR A 348 29.37 7.53 -1.42
N GLY A 349 30.68 7.34 -1.37
CA GLY A 349 31.62 8.43 -1.11
C GLY A 349 31.34 9.58 -2.07
N SER A 350 31.23 10.77 -1.50
CA SER A 350 31.09 12.06 -2.19
C SER A 350 31.85 12.10 -3.52
N LEU A 351 31.12 12.15 -4.63
CA LEU A 351 31.68 12.57 -5.91
C LEU A 351 31.41 14.07 -6.07
N SER A 352 32.49 14.83 -5.91
CA SER A 352 32.63 16.25 -6.23
C SER A 352 32.35 16.56 -7.69
#